data_AF-A0A819RH33-F1
#
_entry.id   AF-A0A819RH33-F1
#
_cell.length_a   1.000
_cell.length_b   1.000
_cell.length_c   1.000
_cell.angle_alpha   90.00
_cell.angle_beta   90.00
_cell.angle_gamma   90.00
#
_symmetry.space_group_name_H-M   'P 1'
#
loop_
_entity.id
_entity.type
_entity.pdbx_description
1 polymer ?
#
loop_
_entity_poly.entity_id
_entity_poly.type
_entity_poly.pdbx_seq_one_letter_code
_entity_poly.pdbx_strand_id
1 'polypeptide(L)'
;MSEKILTGEVSKVDRSIDRLKTCPLLLRVFCNKARHHLAKEYEDGHTPENELQIYTWMDATLGELTKLIQEVNTDARRRGTQFSFSIVQADSTHNRYYLTDIGITENGPRRG
;
A
#
# COMPACT_ATOMS: atom_id res chain seq x y z
N MET A 1 29.68 -35.30 -14.30
CA MET A 1 30.46 -34.38 -13.44
C MET A 1 30.49 -33.05 -14.15
N SER A 2 29.88 -31.95 -13.70
CA SER A 2 29.48 -31.54 -12.35
C SER A 2 28.43 -30.43 -12.49
N GLU A 3 27.29 -30.57 -11.84
CA GLU A 3 26.28 -29.52 -11.67
C GLU A 3 26.80 -28.50 -10.65
N LYS A 4 26.86 -27.21 -11.02
CA LYS A 4 27.05 -26.13 -10.05
C LYS A 4 25.68 -25.60 -9.67
N ILE A 5 25.17 -26.06 -8.54
CA ILE A 5 24.05 -25.42 -7.84
C ILE A 5 24.59 -24.12 -7.24
N LEU A 6 24.19 -22.98 -7.82
CA LEU A 6 24.38 -21.68 -7.17
C LEU A 6 23.22 -21.49 -6.19
N THR A 7 23.37 -22.03 -4.98
CA THR A 7 22.58 -21.60 -3.82
C THR A 7 23.05 -20.20 -3.43
N GLY A 8 22.56 -19.19 -4.13
CA GLY A 8 22.67 -17.81 -3.67
C GLY A 8 21.65 -17.58 -2.57
N GLU A 9 22.07 -17.64 -1.31
CA GLU A 9 21.30 -17.08 -0.21
C GLU A 9 20.96 -15.64 -0.55
N VAL A 10 19.68 -15.34 -0.76
CA VAL A 10 19.19 -13.96 -0.76
C VAL A 10 19.31 -13.49 0.68
N SER A 11 20.48 -12.95 1.02
CA SER A 11 20.69 -12.21 2.26
C SER A 11 19.55 -11.21 2.37
N LYS A 12 18.70 -11.42 3.37
CA LYS A 12 17.55 -10.59 3.71
C LYS A 12 18.14 -9.26 4.19
N VAL A 13 18.48 -8.39 3.23
CA VAL A 13 18.95 -7.04 3.51
C VAL A 13 17.89 -6.43 4.41
N ASP A 14 18.27 -6.08 5.64
CA ASP A 14 17.41 -5.30 6.50
C ASP A 14 17.16 -3.98 5.78
N ARG A 15 15.97 -3.83 5.19
CA ARG A 15 15.55 -2.64 4.44
C ARG A 15 15.05 -1.56 5.39
N SER A 16 15.44 -1.59 6.67
CA SER A 16 15.04 -0.59 7.65
C SER A 16 15.65 0.77 7.27
N ILE A 17 14.82 1.82 7.29
CA ILE A 17 15.21 3.17 6.92
C ILE A 17 15.50 3.97 8.19
N ASP A 18 16.60 4.70 8.24
CA ASP A 18 16.84 5.69 9.29
C ASP A 18 15.94 6.91 9.06
N ARG A 19 14.74 6.86 9.67
CA ARG A 19 13.69 7.88 9.53
C ARG A 19 14.08 9.25 10.11
N LEU A 20 15.09 9.33 10.97
CA LEU A 20 15.59 10.60 11.52
C LEU A 20 16.50 11.34 10.54
N LYS A 21 17.15 10.61 9.63
CA LYS A 21 18.08 11.17 8.64
C LYS A 21 17.53 11.17 7.21
N THR A 22 16.41 10.49 6.99
CA THR A 22 15.81 10.33 5.66
C THR A 22 14.58 11.21 5.56
N CYS A 23 14.53 12.07 4.54
CA CYS A 23 13.33 12.85 4.26
C CYS A 23 12.16 11.91 3.89
N PRO A 24 10.95 12.07 4.47
CA PRO A 24 9.81 11.26 4.10
C PRO A 24 9.38 11.53 2.65
N LEU A 25 8.73 10.55 2.05
CA LEU A 25 7.99 10.69 0.80
C LEU A 25 6.55 11.08 1.08
N LEU A 26 5.91 11.71 0.09
CA LEU A 26 4.47 11.93 0.07
C LEU A 26 3.78 10.74 -0.60
N LEU A 27 3.05 9.94 0.17
CA LEU A 27 2.23 8.85 -0.31
C LEU A 27 0.78 9.34 -0.48
N ARG A 28 0.25 9.22 -1.70
CA ARG A 28 -1.17 9.48 -2.00
C ARG A 28 -1.96 8.18 -1.84
N VAL A 29 -2.99 8.18 -1.01
CA VAL A 29 -3.83 7.02 -0.71
C VAL A 29 -5.28 7.36 -1.05
N PHE A 30 -5.95 6.50 -1.81
CA PHE A 30 -7.34 6.70 -2.21
C PHE A 30 -8.23 5.65 -1.55
N CYS A 31 -9.13 6.06 -0.65
CA CYS A 31 -9.86 5.12 0.22
C CYS A 31 -11.32 4.92 -0.20
N ASN A 32 -11.65 3.78 -0.79
CA ASN A 32 -13.04 3.45 -1.16
C ASN A 32 -13.65 2.39 -0.21
N LYS A 33 -14.99 2.33 -0.12
CA LYS A 33 -15.74 1.34 0.66
C LYS A 33 -16.11 0.16 -0.24
N ALA A 34 -16.04 -1.05 0.32
CA ALA A 34 -16.41 -2.34 -0.31
C ALA A 34 -15.57 -2.82 -1.52
N ARG A 35 -15.04 -1.92 -2.36
CA ARG A 35 -14.18 -2.28 -3.51
C ARG A 35 -13.07 -1.26 -3.72
N HIS A 36 -12.03 -1.67 -4.45
CA HIS A 36 -11.04 -0.73 -5.01
C HIS A 36 -11.67 0.15 -6.09
N HIS A 37 -11.09 1.34 -6.27
CA HIS A 37 -11.31 2.16 -7.46
C HIS A 37 -10.84 1.41 -8.71
N LEU A 38 -11.51 1.61 -9.83
CA LEU A 38 -11.12 0.98 -11.09
C LEU A 38 -9.93 1.70 -11.70
N ALA A 39 -9.09 0.99 -12.46
CA ALA A 39 -7.96 1.57 -13.19
C ALA A 39 -8.36 2.79 -14.05
N LYS A 40 -9.52 2.72 -14.69
CA LYS A 40 -10.07 3.79 -15.54
C LYS A 40 -10.30 5.10 -14.77
N GLU A 41 -10.51 5.05 -13.46
CA GLU A 41 -10.72 6.25 -12.62
C GLU A 41 -9.42 7.06 -12.41
N TYR A 42 -8.28 6.52 -12.85
CA TYR A 42 -6.97 7.18 -12.82
C TYR A 42 -6.49 7.67 -14.21
N GLU A 43 -7.26 7.41 -15.27
CA GLU A 43 -6.90 7.78 -16.64
C GLU A 43 -7.12 9.28 -16.90
N ASP A 44 -6.54 9.80 -17.98
CA ASP A 44 -6.71 11.17 -18.46
C ASP A 44 -6.35 12.27 -17.43
N GLY A 45 -5.45 11.97 -16.49
CA GLY A 45 -5.00 12.91 -15.46
C GLY A 45 -5.99 13.10 -14.30
N HIS A 46 -7.05 12.29 -14.26
CA HIS A 46 -8.01 12.30 -13.15
C HIS A 46 -7.52 11.38 -12.03
N THR A 47 -7.97 11.67 -10.80
CA THR A 47 -7.84 10.76 -9.66
C THR A 47 -9.10 10.87 -8.81
N PRO A 48 -9.47 9.80 -8.05
CA PRO A 48 -10.58 9.87 -7.11
C PRO A 48 -10.43 11.03 -6.09
N GLU A 49 -11.55 11.65 -5.72
CA GLU A 49 -11.56 12.85 -4.85
C GLU A 49 -11.21 12.56 -3.38
N ASN A 50 -11.35 11.31 -2.94
CA ASN A 50 -11.10 10.84 -1.58
C ASN A 50 -9.61 10.57 -1.32
N GLU A 51 -8.76 11.51 -1.71
CA GLU A 51 -7.32 11.45 -1.52
C GLU A 51 -6.93 11.76 -0.08
N LEU A 52 -6.13 10.87 0.50
CA LEU A 52 -5.39 11.07 1.74
C LEU A 52 -3.91 11.18 1.42
N GLN A 53 -3.26 12.21 1.94
CA GLN A 53 -1.83 12.43 1.77
C GLN A 53 -1.10 12.07 3.07
N ILE A 54 -0.12 11.16 2.95
CA ILE A 54 0.62 10.62 4.10
C ILE A 54 2.12 10.87 3.89
N TYR A 55 2.75 11.55 4.83
CA TYR A 55 4.22 11.63 4.89
C TYR A 55 4.76 10.38 5.58
N THR A 56 5.52 9.55 4.86
CA THR A 56 6.04 8.28 5.37
C THR A 56 7.36 7.88 4.68
N TRP A 57 7.84 6.67 4.91
CA TRP A 57 9.07 6.14 4.32
C TRP A 57 8.80 4.85 3.54
N MET A 58 9.75 4.43 2.70
CA MET A 58 9.62 3.23 1.85
C MET A 58 9.51 1.91 2.63
N ASP A 59 9.82 1.91 3.93
CA ASP A 59 9.70 0.76 4.82
C ASP A 59 8.35 0.74 5.58
N ALA A 60 7.42 1.65 5.25
CA ALA A 60 6.12 1.72 5.90
C ALA A 60 5.32 0.44 5.70
N THR A 61 4.77 -0.08 6.79
CA THR A 61 3.97 -1.31 6.78
C THR A 61 2.50 -1.03 6.51
N LEU A 62 1.76 -2.01 5.99
CA LEU A 62 0.30 -1.90 5.84
C LEU A 62 -0.39 -1.62 7.19
N GLY A 63 0.14 -2.14 8.30
CA GLY A 63 -0.37 -1.87 9.64
C GLY A 63 -0.18 -0.42 10.09
N GLU A 64 0.94 0.21 9.75
CA GLU A 64 1.15 1.65 9.97
C GLU A 64 0.17 2.47 9.13
N LEU A 65 0.01 2.15 7.84
CA LEU A 65 -0.94 2.83 6.97
C LEU A 65 -2.38 2.70 7.48
N THR A 66 -2.79 1.52 7.94
CA THR A 66 -4.12 1.30 8.52
C THR A 66 -4.38 2.19 9.73
N LYS A 67 -3.41 2.38 10.63
CA LYS A 67 -3.55 3.26 11.79
C LYS A 67 -3.77 4.71 11.37
N LEU A 68 -2.99 5.18 10.39
CA LEU A 68 -3.13 6.54 9.85
C LEU A 68 -4.49 6.76 9.17
N ILE A 69 -4.98 5.78 8.41
CA ILE A 69 -6.32 5.84 7.81
C ILE A 69 -7.40 5.90 8.89
N GLN A 70 -7.26 5.15 9.98
CA GLN A 70 -8.20 5.17 11.11
C GLN A 70 -8.22 6.50 11.86
N GLU A 71 -7.11 7.25 11.90
CA GLU A 71 -7.07 8.58 12.49
C GLU A 71 -8.01 9.54 11.76
N VAL A 72 -8.05 9.45 10.43
CA VAL A 72 -8.87 10.33 9.57
C VAL A 72 -10.30 9.79 9.36
N ASN A 73 -10.46 8.48 9.15
CA ASN A 73 -11.74 7.85 8.85
C ASN A 73 -12.28 7.10 10.09
N THR A 74 -13.20 7.72 10.82
CA THR A 74 -13.76 7.18 12.07
C THR A 74 -14.55 5.88 11.86
N ASP A 75 -15.22 5.71 10.72
CA ASP A 75 -15.90 4.45 10.37
C ASP A 75 -14.93 3.27 10.29
N ALA A 76 -13.68 3.54 9.91
CA ALA A 76 -12.64 2.53 9.75
C ALA A 76 -12.15 1.96 11.11
N ARG A 77 -12.48 2.62 12.23
CA ARG A 77 -12.11 2.20 13.60
C ARG A 77 -12.99 1.07 14.16
N ARG A 78 -14.04 0.66 13.44
CA ARG A 78 -14.88 -0.46 13.87
C ARG A 78 -14.06 -1.75 13.90
N ARG A 79 -14.28 -2.59 14.91
CA ARG A 79 -13.59 -3.89 15.02
C ARG A 79 -14.01 -4.82 13.88
N GLY A 80 -13.07 -5.57 13.33
CA GLY A 80 -13.31 -6.45 12.20
C GLY A 80 -13.42 -5.73 10.85
N THR A 81 -13.15 -4.42 10.80
CA THR A 81 -12.99 -3.71 9.52
C THR A 81 -11.75 -4.23 8.82
N GLN A 82 -11.91 -4.68 7.57
CA GLN A 82 -10.81 -5.12 6.72
C GLN A 82 -10.38 -4.00 5.78
N PHE A 83 -9.07 -3.89 5.59
CA PHE A 83 -8.43 -2.93 4.70
C PHE A 83 -7.66 -3.74 3.66
N SER A 84 -8.15 -3.76 2.43
CA SER A 84 -7.41 -4.31 1.29
C SER A 84 -6.60 -3.19 0.64
N PHE A 85 -5.36 -3.49 0.27
CA PHE A 85 -4.43 -2.54 -0.30
C PHE A 85 -4.03 -2.96 -1.71
N SER A 86 -4.03 -2.02 -2.64
CA SER A 86 -3.51 -2.19 -3.99
C SER A 86 -2.65 -1.00 -4.37
N ILE A 87 -1.57 -1.25 -5.11
CA ILE A 87 -0.73 -0.20 -5.70
C ILE A 87 -1.30 0.12 -7.07
N VAL A 88 -1.51 1.41 -7.33
CA VAL A 88 -1.88 1.94 -8.64
C VAL A 88 -0.59 2.35 -9.35
N GLN A 89 -0.30 1.75 -10.49
CA GLN A 89 0.90 2.03 -11.28
C GLN A 89 0.50 2.45 -12.70
N ALA A 90 1.16 3.49 -13.19
CA ALA A 90 1.02 3.91 -14.58
C ALA A 90 1.83 2.98 -15.50
N ASP A 91 1.22 2.54 -16.58
CA ASP A 91 1.87 1.94 -17.73
C ASP A 91 2.15 3.04 -18.75
N SER A 92 3.41 3.49 -18.78
CA SER A 92 3.86 4.52 -19.71
C SER A 92 3.77 4.11 -21.18
N THR A 93 3.74 2.81 -21.47
CA THR A 93 3.66 2.29 -22.85
C THR A 93 2.23 2.33 -23.37
N HIS A 94 1.24 2.05 -22.51
CA HIS A 94 -0.15 1.96 -22.93
C HIS A 94 -1.03 3.13 -22.46
N ASN A 95 -0.46 4.12 -21.76
CA ASN A 95 -1.18 5.24 -21.13
C ASN A 95 -2.38 4.75 -20.29
N ARG A 96 -2.16 3.67 -19.53
CA ARG A 96 -3.17 3.01 -18.70
C ARG A 96 -2.66 2.86 -17.28
N TYR A 97 -3.57 2.58 -16.37
CA TYR A 97 -3.21 2.20 -15.01
C TYR A 97 -3.50 0.73 -14.76
N TYR A 98 -2.71 0.12 -13.89
CA TYR A 98 -2.97 -1.23 -13.39
C TYR A 98 -2.90 -1.23 -11.87
N LEU A 99 -3.70 -2.12 -11.27
CA LEU A 99 -3.77 -2.31 -9.83
C LEU A 99 -3.10 -3.63 -9.48
N THR A 100 -2.18 -3.57 -8.54
CA THR A 100 -1.50 -4.75 -7.99
C THR A 100 -1.92 -4.90 -6.54
N ASP A 101 -2.64 -5.97 -6.20
CA ASP A 101 -2.98 -6.29 -4.80
C ASP A 101 -1.72 -6.60 -4.00
N ILE A 102 -1.61 -5.99 -2.82
CA ILE A 102 -0.45 -6.13 -1.93
C ILE A 102 -0.82 -6.67 -0.54
N GLY A 103 -2.09 -7.00 -0.32
CA GLY A 103 -2.55 -7.68 0.89
C GLY A 103 -3.60 -6.91 1.69
N ILE A 104 -3.91 -7.48 2.85
CA ILE A 104 -5.04 -7.07 3.70
C ILE A 104 -4.57 -6.90 5.14
N THR A 105 -5.17 -5.96 5.86
CA THR A 105 -5.10 -5.88 7.33
C THR A 105 -6.50 -5.85 7.94
N GLU A 106 -6.63 -6.19 9.21
CA GLU A 106 -7.91 -6.16 9.93
C GLU A 106 -7.77 -5.38 11.25
N ASN A 107 -8.77 -4.53 11.55
CA ASN A 107 -8.81 -3.79 12.80
C ASN A 107 -9.31 -4.66 13.96
N GLY A 108 -8.39 -5.40 14.57
CA GLY A 108 -8.68 -6.34 15.65
C GLY A 108 -9.54 -7.53 15.18
N PRO A 109 -9.40 -8.71 15.80
CA PRO A 109 -10.13 -9.89 15.35
C PRO A 109 -11.65 -9.68 15.51
N ARG A 110 -12.43 -10.08 14.50
CA ARG A 110 -13.87 -10.35 14.68
C ARG A 110 -14.06 -11.29 15.86
N ARG A 111 -14.71 -10.83 16.94
CA ARG A 111 -15.25 -11.75 17.95
C ARG A 111 -16.42 -12.47 17.28
N GLY A 112 -16.26 -13.78 17.10
CA GLY A 112 -17.34 -14.68 16.70
C GLY A 112 -18.45 -14.74 17.72
#